data_AF-A0A7V0NEX7-F1
#
_entry.id   AF-A0A7V0NEX7-F1
#
_cell.length_a   1.000
_cell.length_b   1.000
_cell.length_c   1.000
_cell.angle_alpha   90.00
_cell.angle_beta   90.00
_cell.angle_gamma   90.00
#
_symmetry.space_group_name_H-M   'P 1'
#
loop_
_entity.id
_entity.type
_entity.pdbx_description
1 polymer ?
#
loop_
_entity_poly.entity_id
_entity_poly.type
_entity_poly.pdbx_seq_one_letter_code
_entity_poly.pdbx_strand_id
1 'polypeptide(L)'
;MAPAGWPFVLITSIISIFFLLKGWYLIAIISFILVLFFIYFFRDPERPLPLEPKAIVSPADGRIVFQGVDEMPFLKKKMQKISIFMSLFDVHVNRVPFDGRIKKIEYKKGRFIPAYKKMPI
;
A
#
# COMPACT_ATOMS: atom_id res chain seq x y z
N MET A 1 -10.24 3.85 -6.73
CA MET A 1 -9.14 4.60 -6.06
C MET A 1 -9.35 4.50 -4.56
N ALA A 2 -8.28 4.32 -3.79
CA ALA A 2 -8.38 4.21 -2.33
C ALA A 2 -8.90 5.55 -1.74
N PRO A 3 -9.84 5.51 -0.77
CA PRO A 3 -10.40 6.74 -0.18
C PRO A 3 -9.35 7.69 0.40
N ALA A 4 -8.25 7.15 0.94
CA ALA A 4 -7.15 7.91 1.50
C ALA A 4 -6.37 8.74 0.48
N GLY A 5 -6.49 8.45 -0.83
CA GLY A 5 -5.77 9.19 -1.88
C GLY A 5 -6.41 10.52 -2.26
N TRP A 6 -7.72 10.70 -2.02
CA TRP A 6 -8.46 11.88 -2.46
C TRP A 6 -7.90 13.20 -1.92
N PRO A 7 -7.57 13.33 -0.62
CA PRO A 7 -6.99 14.56 -0.10
C PRO A 7 -5.69 14.95 -0.80
N PHE A 8 -4.81 13.99 -1.10
CA PHE A 8 -3.53 14.25 -1.77
C PHE A 8 -3.73 14.76 -3.21
N VAL A 9 -4.62 14.10 -3.96
CA VAL A 9 -4.95 14.50 -5.33
C VAL A 9 -5.58 15.89 -5.35
N LEU A 10 -6.52 16.19 -4.46
CA LEU A 10 -7.19 17.49 -4.40
C LEU A 10 -6.22 18.62 -4.05
N ILE A 11 -5.42 18.45 -3.00
CA ILE A 11 -4.45 19.47 -2.55
C ILE A 11 -3.44 19.75 -3.65
N THR A 12 -2.86 18.72 -4.26
CA THR A 12 -1.87 18.89 -5.33
C THR A 12 -2.46 19.48 -6.60
N SER A 13 -3.72 19.16 -6.92
CA SER A 13 -4.44 19.76 -8.06
C SER A 13 -4.67 21.25 -7.85
N ILE A 14 -5.09 21.66 -6.65
CA ILE A 14 -5.27 23.09 -6.31
C ILE A 14 -3.93 23.84 -6.43
N ILE A 15 -2.85 23.27 -5.91
CA ILE A 15 -1.50 23.85 -6.01
C ILE A 15 -1.06 23.99 -7.48
N SER A 16 -1.27 22.95 -8.28
CA SER A 16 -0.92 22.95 -9.71
C SER A 16 -1.69 24.05 -10.46
N ILE A 17 -3.00 24.16 -10.24
CA ILE A 17 -3.85 25.19 -10.86
C ILE A 17 -3.42 26.58 -10.41
N PHE A 18 -3.14 26.78 -9.12
CA PHE A 18 -2.67 28.07 -8.59
C PHE A 18 -1.39 28.55 -9.29
N PHE A 19 -0.38 27.68 -9.42
CA PHE A 19 0.86 28.06 -10.10
C PHE A 19 0.70 28.24 -11.61
N LEU A 20 -0.20 27.48 -12.23
CA LEU A 20 -0.55 27.68 -13.63
C LEU A 20 -1.12 29.08 -13.86
N LEU A 21 -2.06 29.52 -13.01
CA LEU A 21 -2.67 30.85 -13.10
C LEU A 21 -1.68 31.99 -12.82
N LYS A 22 -0.61 31.75 -12.05
CA LYS A 22 0.48 32.71 -11.82
C LYS A 22 1.51 32.77 -12.95
N GLY A 23 1.38 31.92 -13.98
CA GLY A 23 2.34 31.81 -15.08
C GLY A 23 3.64 31.10 -14.69
N TRP A 24 3.68 30.44 -13.53
CA TRP A 24 4.85 29.70 -13.06
C TRP A 24 4.82 28.27 -13.61
N TYR A 25 4.98 28.16 -14.94
CA TYR A 25 4.75 26.94 -15.69
C TYR A 25 5.58 25.75 -15.20
N LEU A 26 6.85 25.96 -14.86
CA LEU A 26 7.71 24.86 -14.39
C LEU A 26 7.17 24.22 -13.09
N ILE A 27 6.75 25.05 -12.12
CA ILE A 27 6.23 24.57 -10.84
C ILE A 27 4.83 23.94 -11.04
N ALA A 28 4.02 24.52 -11.93
CA ALA A 28 2.73 23.97 -12.30
C ALA A 28 2.85 22.55 -12.90
N ILE A 29 3.81 22.35 -13.81
CA ILE A 29 4.10 21.05 -14.43
C ILE A 29 4.59 20.03 -13.40
N ILE A 30 5.54 20.40 -12.53
CA ILE A 30 6.04 19.50 -11.48
C ILE A 30 4.89 19.08 -10.55
N SER A 31 4.06 20.04 -10.14
CA SER A 31 2.90 19.78 -9.28
C SER A 31 1.86 18.92 -9.99
N PHE A 32 1.67 19.09 -11.30
CA PHE A 32 0.78 18.26 -12.11
C PHE A 32 1.29 16.81 -12.23
N ILE A 33 2.59 16.61 -12.44
CA ILE A 33 3.20 15.27 -12.41
C ILE A 33 2.94 14.59 -11.06
N LEU A 34 3.00 15.36 -9.96
CA LEU A 34 2.70 14.84 -8.63
C LEU A 34 1.23 14.43 -8.47
N VAL A 35 0.28 15.15 -9.08
CA VAL A 35 -1.13 14.74 -9.15
C VAL A 35 -1.24 13.37 -9.83
N LEU A 36 -0.61 13.20 -11.00
CA LEU A 36 -0.62 11.93 -11.74
C LEU A 36 0.00 10.80 -10.92
N PHE A 37 1.10 11.09 -10.21
CA PHE A 37 1.73 10.14 -9.31
C PHE A 37 0.77 9.69 -8.20
N PHE A 38 0.06 10.60 -7.54
CA PHE A 38 -0.88 10.22 -6.48
C PHE A 38 -2.08 9.43 -7.00
N ILE A 39 -2.62 9.78 -8.17
CA ILE A 39 -3.66 8.98 -8.83
C ILE A 39 -3.15 7.55 -9.08
N TYR A 40 -1.93 7.41 -9.59
CA TYR A 40 -1.32 6.11 -9.87
C TYR A 40 -0.99 5.31 -8.60
N PHE A 41 -0.47 5.97 -7.56
CA PHE A 41 -0.04 5.35 -6.30
C PHE A 41 -1.23 4.86 -5.46
N PHE A 42 -2.30 5.67 -5.38
CA PHE A 42 -3.52 5.33 -4.64
C PHE A 42 -4.57 4.61 -5.50
N ARG A 43 -4.18 4.13 -6.70
CA ARG A 43 -5.09 3.35 -7.55
C ARG A 43 -5.58 2.11 -6.81
N ASP A 44 -6.82 1.75 -7.07
CA ASP A 44 -7.44 0.59 -6.42
C ASP A 44 -8.31 -0.14 -7.46
N PRO A 45 -7.69 -0.95 -8.34
CA PRO A 45 -8.41 -1.69 -9.36
C PRO A 45 -9.17 -2.87 -8.75
N GLU A 46 -10.28 -3.25 -9.41
CA GLU A 46 -10.98 -4.48 -9.11
C GLU A 46 -10.10 -5.68 -9.44
N ARG A 47 -10.20 -6.73 -8.62
CA ARG A 47 -9.45 -7.98 -8.81
C ARG A 47 -10.44 -9.13 -8.99
N PRO A 48 -10.27 -9.97 -10.03
CA PRO A 48 -11.06 -11.19 -10.13
C PRO A 48 -10.73 -12.11 -8.95
N LEU A 49 -11.77 -12.62 -8.31
CA LEU A 49 -11.63 -13.61 -7.24
C LEU A 49 -11.63 -15.01 -7.85
N PRO A 50 -10.83 -15.95 -7.33
CA PRO A 50 -10.90 -17.35 -7.73
C PRO A 50 -12.25 -17.96 -7.34
N LEU A 51 -12.72 -18.92 -8.14
CA LEU A 51 -14.01 -19.61 -7.91
C LEU A 51 -13.95 -20.65 -6.78
N GLU A 52 -12.76 -20.99 -6.31
CA GLU A 52 -12.55 -22.01 -5.29
C GLU A 52 -12.99 -21.52 -3.89
N PRO A 53 -13.98 -22.16 -3.24
CA PRO A 53 -14.56 -21.67 -1.98
C PRO A 53 -13.60 -21.59 -0.78
N LYS A 54 -12.41 -22.21 -0.86
CA LYS A 54 -11.40 -22.24 0.20
C LYS A 54 -10.05 -21.68 -0.26
N ALA A 55 -10.01 -20.99 -1.39
CA ALA A 55 -8.78 -20.36 -1.86
C ALA A 55 -8.35 -19.23 -0.92
N ILE A 56 -7.07 -19.21 -0.58
CA ILE A 56 -6.43 -18.07 0.08
C ILE A 56 -5.79 -17.23 -1.04
N VAL A 57 -6.22 -15.98 -1.18
CA VAL A 57 -5.70 -15.08 -2.20
C VAL A 57 -4.58 -14.20 -1.66
N SER A 58 -3.79 -13.61 -2.56
CA SER A 58 -2.78 -12.63 -2.15
C SER A 58 -3.47 -11.40 -1.53
N PRO A 59 -3.09 -10.98 -0.31
CA PRO A 59 -3.67 -9.80 0.33
C PRO A 59 -3.17 -8.48 -0.28
N ALA A 60 -2.06 -8.49 -1.02
CA ALA A 60 -1.40 -7.30 -1.53
C ALA A 60 -0.69 -7.57 -2.87
N ASP A 61 -0.41 -6.51 -3.62
CA ASP A 61 0.53 -6.57 -4.75
C ASP A 61 1.95 -6.38 -4.26
N GLY A 62 2.89 -7.07 -4.89
CA GLY A 62 4.30 -6.94 -4.58
C GLY A 62 5.07 -8.22 -4.79
N ARG A 63 6.24 -8.28 -4.17
CA ARG A 63 7.17 -9.43 -4.28
C ARG A 63 7.22 -10.18 -2.96
N ILE A 64 7.20 -11.51 -3.03
CA ILE A 64 7.47 -12.35 -1.87
C ILE A 64 8.94 -12.16 -1.47
N VAL A 65 9.19 -11.67 -0.26
CA VAL A 65 10.54 -11.49 0.30
C VAL A 65 10.89 -12.51 1.37
N PHE A 66 9.89 -13.26 1.86
CA PHE A 66 10.08 -14.39 2.76
C PHE A 66 8.91 -15.37 2.61
N GLN A 67 9.23 -16.65 2.57
CA GLN A 67 8.27 -17.76 2.64
C GLN A 67 8.89 -18.85 3.50
N GLY A 68 8.24 -19.23 4.60
CA GLY A 68 8.72 -20.30 5.47
C GLY A 68 8.06 -20.30 6.83
N VAL A 69 8.56 -21.16 7.72
CA VAL A 69 8.05 -21.25 9.09
C VAL A 69 8.69 -20.18 9.96
N ASP A 70 7.85 -19.41 10.65
CA ASP A 70 8.27 -18.40 11.63
C ASP A 70 7.35 -18.45 12.86
N GLU A 71 7.78 -17.87 13.97
CA GLU A 71 6.94 -17.79 15.18
C GLU A 71 5.91 -16.67 15.03
N MET A 72 4.62 -17.01 15.10
CA MET A 72 3.54 -16.02 15.08
C MET A 72 3.55 -15.24 16.40
N PRO A 73 3.76 -13.90 16.39
CA PRO A 73 3.92 -13.11 17.63
C PRO A 73 2.74 -13.20 18.61
N PHE A 74 1.54 -13.48 18.10
CA PHE A 74 0.32 -13.55 18.91
C PHE A 74 0.08 -14.92 19.55
N LEU A 75 0.40 -16.00 18.84
CA LEU A 75 0.12 -17.36 19.30
C LEU A 75 1.36 -18.04 19.90
N LYS A 76 2.56 -17.46 19.75
CA LYS A 76 3.84 -18.06 20.12
C LYS A 76 4.00 -19.49 19.58
N LYS A 77 3.53 -19.68 18.34
CA LYS A 77 3.52 -20.96 17.63
C LYS A 77 4.20 -20.80 16.28
N LYS A 78 4.91 -21.84 15.85
CA LYS A 78 5.48 -21.93 14.52
C LYS A 78 4.36 -22.07 13.48
N MET A 79 4.31 -21.14 12.53
CA MET A 79 3.32 -21.09 11.46
C MET A 79 3.98 -20.73 10.14
N GLN A 80 3.31 -21.08 9.03
CA GLN A 80 3.72 -20.60 7.71
C GLN A 80 3.54 -19.08 7.64
N LYS A 81 4.61 -18.38 7.29
CA LYS A 81 4.66 -16.93 7.12
C LYS A 81 5.05 -16.61 5.69
N ILE A 82 4.29 -15.70 5.09
CA ILE A 82 4.57 -15.11 3.79
C ILE A 82 4.70 -13.60 4.01
N SER A 83 5.85 -13.05 3.64
CA SER A 83 6.09 -11.60 3.68
C SER A 83 6.07 -11.06 2.26
N ILE A 84 5.23 -10.06 2.00
CA ILE A 84 5.10 -9.41 0.71
C ILE A 84 5.63 -7.97 0.84
N PHE A 85 6.57 -7.62 -0.03
CA PHE A 85 7.09 -6.26 -0.15
C PHE A 85 6.39 -5.54 -1.29
N MET A 86 5.74 -4.43 -0.97
CA MET A 86 5.07 -3.55 -1.92
C MET A 86 6.03 -2.45 -2.35
N SER A 87 6.41 -2.42 -3.62
CA SER A 87 7.20 -1.35 -4.22
C SER A 87 6.31 -0.14 -4.53
N LEU A 88 6.93 1.01 -4.85
CA LEU A 88 6.24 2.24 -5.25
C LEU A 88 5.31 2.07 -6.47
N PHE A 89 5.53 1.03 -7.28
CA PHE A 89 4.73 0.73 -8.46
C PHE A 89 3.54 -0.18 -8.17
N ASP A 90 3.49 -0.82 -7.00
CA ASP A 90 2.43 -1.73 -6.61
C ASP A 90 1.21 -0.97 -6.06
N VAL A 91 0.04 -1.62 -6.07
CA VAL A 91 -1.18 -1.07 -5.47
C VAL A 91 -1.03 -1.09 -3.95
N HIS A 92 -0.96 0.08 -3.30
CA HIS A 92 -0.75 0.23 -1.85
C HIS A 92 -2.03 0.02 -1.02
N VAL A 93 -2.74 -1.07 -1.30
CA VAL A 93 -3.97 -1.47 -0.60
C VAL A 93 -3.85 -2.92 -0.15
N ASN A 94 -3.96 -3.14 1.17
CA ASN A 94 -4.05 -4.47 1.74
C ASN A 94 -5.52 -4.89 1.83
N ARG A 95 -5.81 -6.08 1.30
CA ARG A 95 -7.12 -6.72 1.32
C ARG A 95 -7.11 -7.95 2.21
N VAL A 96 -8.30 -8.41 2.57
CA VAL A 96 -8.47 -9.64 3.33
C VAL A 96 -8.22 -10.84 2.41
N PRO A 97 -7.31 -11.77 2.76
CA PRO A 97 -6.94 -12.89 1.87
C PRO A 97 -7.90 -14.10 1.93
N PHE A 98 -8.78 -14.18 2.92
CA PHE A 98 -9.80 -15.23 3.08
C PHE A 98 -10.87 -14.78 4.09
N ASP A 99 -12.06 -15.39 4.05
CA ASP A 99 -13.15 -15.04 4.96
C ASP A 99 -12.83 -15.35 6.43
N GLY A 100 -13.13 -14.41 7.32
CA GLY A 100 -12.89 -14.58 8.75
C GLY A 100 -13.43 -13.44 9.60
N ARG A 101 -13.31 -13.62 10.92
CA ARG A 101 -13.65 -12.58 11.91
C ARG A 101 -12.39 -12.02 12.54
N ILE A 102 -12.24 -10.70 12.50
CA ILE A 102 -11.18 -10.00 13.22
C ILE A 102 -11.40 -10.19 14.72
N LYS A 103 -10.51 -10.90 15.40
CA LYS A 103 -10.57 -11.12 16.86
C LYS A 103 -9.83 -10.06 17.68
N LYS A 104 -8.76 -9.47 17.12
CA LYS A 104 -7.91 -8.50 17.81
C LYS A 104 -7.17 -7.64 16.78
N ILE A 105 -7.00 -6.35 17.09
CA ILE A 105 -6.12 -5.42 16.38
C ILE A 105 -5.13 -4.86 17.40
N GLU A 106 -3.84 -4.84 17.09
CA GLU A 106 -2.78 -4.34 17.97
C GLU A 106 -1.88 -3.40 17.18
N TYR A 107 -1.71 -2.17 17.67
CA TYR A 107 -0.78 -1.20 17.09
C TYR A 107 0.55 -1.21 17.85
N LYS A 108 1.65 -1.38 17.11
CA LYS A 108 3.02 -1.27 17.63
C LYS A 108 3.71 -0.08 16.97
N LYS A 109 4.14 0.90 17.77
CA LYS A 109 4.85 2.08 17.28
C LYS A 109 6.19 1.66 16.64
N GLY A 110 6.33 1.88 15.33
CA GLY A 110 7.53 1.59 14.57
C GLY A 110 8.56 2.73 14.56
N ARG A 111 9.66 2.54 13.81
CA ARG A 111 10.78 3.49 13.66
C ARG A 111 10.91 4.11 12.25
N PHE A 112 9.89 4.01 11.39
CA PHE A 112 9.90 4.54 10.01
C PHE A 112 11.15 4.19 9.18
N ILE A 113 11.70 2.98 9.39
CA ILE A 113 12.86 2.49 8.63
C ILE A 113 12.39 2.07 7.23
N PRO A 114 13.11 2.42 6.15
CA PRO A 114 12.77 1.97 4.81
C PRO A 114 12.66 0.44 4.75
N ALA A 115 11.56 -0.07 4.20
CA ALA A 115 11.23 -1.49 4.27
C ALA A 115 12.21 -2.42 3.50
N TYR A 116 13.02 -1.88 2.58
CA TYR A 116 14.08 -2.63 1.89
C TYR A 116 15.39 -2.74 2.70
N LYS A 117 15.53 -2.00 3.81
CA LYS A 117 16.71 -2.06 4.66
C LYS A 117 16.48 -3.12 5.74
N LYS A 118 17.40 -4.09 5.87
CA LYS A 118 17.36 -5.05 6.98
C LYS A 118 17.44 -4.28 8.30
N MET A 119 16.51 -4.57 9.21
CA MET A 119 16.58 -4.09 10.58
C MET A 119 17.87 -4.64 11.21
N PRO A 120 18.76 -3.80 11.79
CA PRO A 120 19.79 -4.32 12.67
C PRO A 120 19.06 -4.96 13.85
N ILE A 121 19.25 -6.26 14.00
CA ILE A 121 18.73 -7.06 15.11
C ILE A 121 19.54 -6.68 16.36
#